data_AF-A0AAQ0TMP6-F1
#
_entry.id   AF-A0AAQ0TMP6-F1
#
_cell.length_a   1.000
_cell.length_b   1.000
_cell.length_c   1.000
_cell.angle_alpha   90.00
_cell.angle_beta   90.00
_cell.angle_gamma   90.00
#
_symmetry.space_group_name_H-M   'P 1'
#
loop_
_entity.id
_entity.type
_entity.pdbx_description
1 polymer ?
#
loop_
_entity_poly.entity_id
_entity_poly.type
_entity_poly.pdbx_seq_one_letter_code
_entity_poly.pdbx_strand_id
1 'polypeptide(L)'
;MVTITKHGVFPGEKLKGAERYKRLYHFTSFETFVKIWLTKKLRFSPTKNVNDILEARTSVALHNPQQQPLMYAFFDCKAKFKQISLTMDYDSYMYGCMAPMMWGYYADKRKGVCIQLDFEKLNLSAPLLYGPVKYVKYLQHSVYLDPNIKSIADLMKFIRKNKQTLFFTKDKSWAGENEFRILSDTADYLDIADAISCIYLTEYDSTECLLVEKLVNDVVPIKCIRYNERRGNFAIPVLVDTKKIRTQLEAAKSNPDNVLNYMSNQAKEHYLSLKNDITASLLKEYYTFPKTK
;
A
#
# COMPACT_ATOMS: atom_id res chain seq x y z
N MET A 1 -7.89 1.17 25.93
CA MET A 1 -8.74 -0.05 25.99
C MET A 1 -8.16 -1.05 25.01
N VAL A 2 -7.75 -2.22 25.49
CA VAL A 2 -7.15 -3.25 24.63
C VAL A 2 -8.26 -4.03 23.93
N THR A 3 -8.16 -4.21 22.61
CA THR A 3 -9.07 -5.06 21.84
C THR A 3 -8.31 -6.28 21.34
N ILE A 4 -8.82 -7.48 21.64
CA ILE A 4 -8.23 -8.72 21.15
C ILE A 4 -9.03 -9.18 19.93
N THR A 5 -8.34 -9.37 18.82
CA THR A 5 -8.91 -9.93 17.59
C THR A 5 -8.12 -11.18 17.20
N LYS A 6 -8.57 -11.88 16.15
CA LYS A 6 -7.82 -12.99 15.55
C LYS A 6 -6.44 -12.57 15.00
N HIS A 7 -6.17 -11.27 14.84
CA HIS A 7 -4.87 -10.74 14.42
C HIS A 7 -3.94 -10.44 15.60
N GLY A 8 -4.45 -10.49 16.84
CA GLY A 8 -3.69 -10.19 18.04
C GLY A 8 -4.29 -9.04 18.83
N VAL A 9 -3.42 -8.30 19.50
CA VAL A 9 -3.76 -7.27 20.48
C VAL A 9 -3.70 -5.89 19.83
N PHE A 10 -4.79 -5.12 19.90
CA PHE A 10 -4.87 -3.74 19.42
C PHE A 10 -4.96 -2.74 20.59
N PRO A 11 -4.20 -1.61 20.57
CA PRO A 11 -3.15 -1.29 19.60
C PRO A 11 -1.94 -2.21 19.72
N GLY A 12 -1.21 -2.41 18.62
CA GLY A 12 -0.02 -3.26 18.61
C GLY A 12 1.21 -2.57 19.20
N GLU A 13 2.23 -3.37 19.48
CA GLU A 13 3.56 -2.93 19.93
C GLU A 13 4.45 -2.50 18.76
N LYS A 14 5.25 -1.45 18.98
CA LYS A 14 6.16 -0.88 17.98
C LYS A 14 7.25 -1.88 17.56
N LEU A 15 7.36 -2.10 16.25
CA LEU A 15 8.39 -2.95 15.65
C LEU A 15 9.78 -2.26 15.66
N LYS A 16 10.85 -3.05 15.75
CA LYS A 16 12.24 -2.57 15.81
C LYS A 16 13.11 -3.30 14.77
N GLY A 17 14.15 -2.62 14.29
CA GLY A 17 15.14 -3.23 13.39
C GLY A 17 14.50 -3.83 12.14
N ALA A 18 14.93 -5.04 11.78
CA ALA A 18 14.48 -5.76 10.60
C ALA A 18 13.00 -6.19 10.63
N GLU A 19 12.42 -6.36 11.82
CA GLU A 19 11.01 -6.75 11.96
C GLU A 19 10.06 -5.75 11.29
N ARG A 20 10.45 -4.47 11.21
CA ARG A 20 9.66 -3.43 10.54
C ARG A 20 9.42 -3.71 9.06
N TYR A 21 10.39 -4.33 8.39
CA TYR A 21 10.38 -4.52 6.94
C TYR A 21 10.48 -5.99 6.55
N LYS A 22 10.20 -6.93 7.47
CA LYS A 22 10.08 -8.35 7.13
C LYS A 22 9.01 -8.58 6.06
N ARG A 23 7.91 -7.83 6.14
CA ARG A 23 6.86 -7.76 5.12
C ARG A 23 6.84 -6.38 4.50
N LEU A 24 6.86 -6.34 3.17
CA LEU A 24 6.79 -5.11 2.40
C LEU A 24 5.55 -5.15 1.49
N TYR A 25 4.93 -4.00 1.29
CA TYR A 25 3.64 -3.92 0.61
C TYR A 25 3.70 -2.97 -0.59
N HIS A 26 3.30 -3.46 -1.75
CA HIS A 26 3.17 -2.67 -2.97
C HIS A 26 1.68 -2.47 -3.30
N PHE A 27 1.25 -1.21 -3.34
CA PHE A 27 -0.13 -0.84 -3.70
C PHE A 27 -0.19 -0.41 -5.15
N THR A 28 -1.20 -0.87 -5.89
CA THR A 28 -1.31 -0.60 -7.32
C THR A 28 -2.73 -0.77 -7.85
N SER A 29 -2.99 -0.35 -9.10
CA SER A 29 -4.27 -0.60 -9.78
C SER A 29 -4.40 -2.07 -10.20
N PHE A 30 -5.62 -2.53 -10.50
CA PHE A 30 -5.84 -3.90 -10.98
C PHE A 30 -5.06 -4.19 -12.28
N GLU A 31 -5.08 -3.29 -13.26
CA GLU A 31 -4.39 -3.47 -14.54
C GLU A 31 -2.87 -3.58 -14.37
N THR A 32 -2.32 -2.79 -13.45
CA THR A 32 -0.89 -2.83 -13.13
C THR A 32 -0.55 -4.10 -12.37
N PHE A 33 -1.42 -4.53 -11.45
CA PHE A 33 -1.29 -5.83 -10.78
C PHE A 33 -1.23 -6.99 -11.79
N VAL A 34 -2.10 -7.02 -12.81
CA VAL A 34 -2.06 -8.07 -13.85
C VAL A 34 -0.69 -8.14 -14.52
N LYS A 35 -0.11 -6.98 -14.88
CA LYS A 35 1.23 -6.91 -15.49
C LYS A 35 2.32 -7.41 -14.54
N ILE A 36 2.28 -6.97 -13.28
CA ILE A 36 3.24 -7.41 -12.25
C ILE A 36 3.11 -8.92 -12.02
N TRP A 37 1.89 -9.44 -11.93
CA TRP A 37 1.65 -10.85 -11.64
C TRP A 37 2.12 -11.76 -12.77
N LEU A 38 1.89 -11.38 -14.02
CA LEU A 38 2.32 -12.16 -15.19
C LEU A 38 3.83 -12.11 -15.43
N THR A 39 4.47 -10.97 -15.14
CA THR A 39 5.91 -10.79 -15.37
C THR A 39 6.77 -11.12 -14.15
N LYS A 40 6.15 -11.18 -12.96
CA LYS A 40 6.80 -11.29 -11.65
C LYS A 40 7.86 -10.22 -11.40
N LYS A 41 7.63 -9.01 -11.94
CA LYS A 41 8.58 -7.91 -11.88
C LYS A 41 7.93 -6.62 -11.39
N LEU A 42 8.66 -5.88 -10.54
CA LEU A 42 8.34 -4.49 -10.23
C LEU A 42 9.22 -3.57 -11.06
N ARG A 43 8.61 -2.54 -11.65
CA ARG A 43 9.32 -1.53 -12.41
C ARG A 43 9.94 -0.50 -11.47
N PHE A 44 11.20 -0.14 -11.69
CA PHE A 44 11.78 1.04 -11.06
C PHE A 44 11.26 2.31 -11.74
N SER A 45 10.60 3.16 -10.96
CA SER A 45 10.00 4.42 -11.41
C SER A 45 10.99 5.58 -11.32
N PRO A 46 10.98 6.54 -12.26
CA PRO A 46 11.83 7.73 -12.18
C PRO A 46 11.59 8.55 -10.90
N THR A 47 12.64 9.11 -10.31
CA THR A 47 12.54 9.95 -9.10
C THR A 47 12.17 11.42 -9.38
N LYS A 48 11.79 11.76 -10.62
CA LYS A 48 11.58 13.17 -11.05
C LYS A 48 10.13 13.64 -10.87
N ASN A 49 9.17 12.72 -10.95
CA ASN A 49 7.73 13.02 -10.92
C ASN A 49 7.06 12.34 -9.71
N VAL A 50 7.63 12.56 -8.53
CA VAL A 50 7.09 12.03 -7.27
C VAL A 50 5.98 12.94 -6.73
N ASN A 51 5.07 12.38 -5.94
CA ASN A 51 3.97 13.13 -5.33
C ASN A 51 4.46 14.15 -4.28
N ASP A 52 5.63 13.91 -3.66
CA ASP A 52 6.22 14.80 -2.67
C ASP A 52 6.87 16.01 -3.37
N ILE A 53 6.24 17.18 -3.22
CA ILE A 53 6.68 18.44 -3.84
C ILE A 53 8.08 18.85 -3.38
N LEU A 54 8.45 18.54 -2.13
CA LEU A 54 9.76 18.90 -1.59
C LEU A 54 10.84 17.96 -2.13
N GLU A 55 10.53 16.68 -2.28
CA GLU A 55 11.41 15.70 -2.93
C GLU A 55 11.63 16.04 -4.42
N ALA A 56 10.57 16.48 -5.11
CA ALA A 56 10.63 16.89 -6.52
C ALA A 56 11.48 18.16 -6.73
N ARG A 57 11.60 19.04 -5.72
CA ARG A 57 12.27 20.35 -5.81
C ARG A 57 13.63 20.36 -5.10
N THR A 58 14.53 19.46 -5.52
CA THR A 58 15.92 19.48 -5.05
C THR A 58 16.70 20.63 -5.69
N SER A 59 17.38 21.46 -4.90
CA SER A 59 18.37 22.44 -5.40
C SER A 59 19.80 22.00 -5.10
N VAL A 60 20.75 22.55 -5.87
CA VAL A 60 22.19 22.29 -5.69
C VAL A 60 22.89 23.61 -5.40
N ALA A 61 23.70 23.63 -4.33
CA ALA A 61 24.56 24.74 -3.97
C ALA A 61 26.00 24.42 -4.38
N LEU A 62 26.65 25.41 -5.02
CA LEU A 62 28.02 25.33 -5.52
C LEU A 62 28.95 26.18 -4.65
N HIS A 63 30.22 25.78 -4.50
CA HIS A 63 31.20 26.57 -3.75
C HIS A 63 31.89 27.64 -4.58
N ASN A 64 32.01 27.43 -5.90
CA ASN A 64 32.65 28.39 -6.81
C ASN A 64 32.03 28.33 -8.22
N PRO A 65 32.21 29.38 -9.04
CA PRO A 65 31.67 29.42 -10.40
C PRO A 65 32.19 28.31 -11.32
N GLN A 66 33.40 27.80 -11.09
CA GLN A 66 33.99 26.72 -11.92
C GLN A 66 33.23 25.39 -11.78
N GLN A 67 32.45 25.20 -10.69
CA GLN A 67 31.61 24.02 -10.50
C GLN A 67 30.27 24.08 -11.23
N GLN A 68 29.93 25.15 -11.95
CA GLN A 68 28.63 25.25 -12.65
C GLN A 68 28.31 24.05 -13.57
N PRO A 69 29.25 23.48 -14.34
CA PRO A 69 28.98 22.28 -15.13
C PRO A 69 28.54 21.06 -14.28
N LEU A 70 29.03 20.96 -13.03
CA LEU A 70 28.69 19.87 -12.13
C LEU A 70 27.23 19.91 -11.66
N MET A 71 26.59 21.09 -11.68
CA MET A 71 25.16 21.20 -11.38
C MET A 71 24.32 20.41 -12.39
N TYR A 72 24.56 20.61 -13.68
CA TYR A 72 23.85 19.89 -14.75
C TYR A 72 24.16 18.39 -14.67
N ALA A 73 25.45 18.05 -14.55
CA ALA A 73 25.88 16.65 -14.43
C ALA A 73 25.28 15.97 -13.18
N PHE A 74 25.11 16.69 -12.06
CA PHE A 74 24.48 16.15 -10.86
C PHE A 74 23.03 15.76 -11.12
N PHE A 75 22.24 16.62 -11.78
CA PHE A 75 20.84 16.30 -12.08
C PHE A 75 20.72 15.14 -13.07
N ASP A 76 21.61 15.05 -14.05
CA ASP A 76 21.67 13.90 -14.97
C ASP A 76 22.03 12.61 -14.22
N CYS A 77 23.03 12.66 -13.33
CA CYS A 77 23.41 11.52 -12.51
C CYS A 77 22.30 11.09 -11.55
N LYS A 78 21.64 12.04 -10.86
CA LYS A 78 20.52 11.77 -9.96
C LYS A 78 19.35 11.15 -10.73
N ALA A 79 19.06 11.62 -11.94
CA ALA A 79 17.97 11.11 -12.77
C ALA A 79 18.18 9.68 -13.27
N LYS A 80 19.42 9.15 -13.24
CA LYS A 80 19.69 7.73 -13.52
C LYS A 80 19.10 6.81 -12.45
N PHE A 81 19.04 7.27 -11.20
CA PHE A 81 18.44 6.49 -10.13
C PHE A 81 16.92 6.44 -10.31
N LYS A 82 16.39 5.23 -10.29
CA LYS A 82 14.96 4.92 -10.32
C LYS A 82 14.62 4.15 -9.05
N GLN A 83 13.38 4.24 -8.59
CA GLN A 83 12.98 3.71 -7.29
C GLN A 83 11.74 2.82 -7.35
N ILE A 84 11.68 1.88 -6.42
CA ILE A 84 10.48 1.18 -5.99
C ILE A 84 10.20 1.65 -4.56
N SER A 85 8.95 2.03 -4.31
CA SER A 85 8.44 2.45 -3.01
C SER A 85 7.49 1.37 -2.46
N LEU A 86 7.76 0.91 -1.25
CA LEU A 86 7.00 -0.13 -0.56
C LEU A 86 6.62 0.38 0.83
N THR A 87 5.51 -0.09 1.37
CA THR A 87 5.12 0.20 2.76
C THR A 87 5.65 -0.89 3.68
N MET A 88 6.00 -0.53 4.92
CA MET A 88 6.38 -1.42 6.01
C MET A 88 5.21 -1.68 6.96
N ASP A 89 5.35 -2.67 7.84
CA ASP A 89 4.44 -2.83 8.98
C ASP A 89 4.60 -1.66 9.97
N TYR A 90 3.47 -1.18 10.52
CA TYR A 90 3.47 -0.04 11.45
C TYR A 90 3.75 -0.49 12.88
N ASP A 91 3.11 -1.59 13.29
CA ASP A 91 3.28 -2.22 14.60
C ASP A 91 2.94 -3.73 14.49
N SER A 92 3.00 -4.46 15.60
CA SER A 92 2.72 -5.91 15.63
C SER A 92 1.27 -6.32 15.29
N TYR A 93 0.34 -5.36 15.23
CA TYR A 93 -1.06 -5.55 14.84
C TYR A 93 -1.35 -4.96 13.46
N MET A 94 -0.98 -3.70 13.25
CA MET A 94 -1.29 -2.89 12.08
C MET A 94 -0.26 -3.14 10.98
N TYR A 95 -0.56 -4.13 10.15
CA TYR A 95 0.27 -4.45 8.99
C TYR A 95 0.21 -3.36 7.93
N GLY A 96 1.24 -3.28 7.09
CA GLY A 96 1.34 -2.25 6.04
C GLY A 96 0.14 -2.26 5.10
N CYS A 97 -0.37 -3.44 4.73
CA CYS A 97 -1.58 -3.59 3.92
C CYS A 97 -2.84 -3.00 4.56
N MET A 98 -2.89 -2.79 5.88
CA MET A 98 -4.09 -2.28 6.56
C MET A 98 -4.20 -0.75 6.54
N ALA A 99 -3.19 -0.02 6.04
CA ALA A 99 -3.17 1.43 6.04
C ALA A 99 -4.20 2.04 5.07
N PRO A 100 -5.28 2.69 5.56
CA PRO A 100 -6.35 3.19 4.69
C PRO A 100 -5.88 4.26 3.71
N MET A 101 -4.92 5.09 4.14
CA MET A 101 -4.34 6.15 3.30
C MET A 101 -3.64 5.57 2.05
N MET A 102 -2.91 4.46 2.21
CA MET A 102 -2.24 3.80 1.09
C MET A 102 -3.23 3.27 0.05
N TRP A 103 -4.37 2.73 0.49
CA TRP A 103 -5.45 2.31 -0.42
C TRP A 103 -6.05 3.48 -1.21
N GLY A 104 -6.23 4.62 -0.55
CA GLY A 104 -6.76 5.83 -1.16
C GLY A 104 -5.82 6.41 -2.22
N TYR A 105 -4.53 6.52 -1.91
CA TYR A 105 -3.55 7.17 -2.78
C TYR A 105 -2.98 6.26 -3.87
N TYR A 106 -2.73 5.00 -3.55
CA TYR A 106 -1.88 4.15 -4.39
C TYR A 106 -2.57 2.88 -4.92
N ALA A 107 -3.76 2.53 -4.42
CA ALA A 107 -4.54 1.39 -4.90
C ALA A 107 -5.87 1.81 -5.53
N ASP A 108 -5.79 2.73 -6.50
CA ASP A 108 -6.94 3.18 -7.32
C ASP A 108 -8.20 3.48 -6.49
N LYS A 109 -8.09 4.41 -5.53
CA LYS A 109 -9.21 4.83 -4.67
C LYS A 109 -9.90 3.64 -3.98
N ARG A 110 -9.09 2.69 -3.50
CA ARG A 110 -9.45 1.44 -2.81
C ARG A 110 -9.85 0.27 -3.71
N LYS A 111 -9.96 0.43 -5.04
CA LYS A 111 -10.37 -0.63 -5.97
C LYS A 111 -9.21 -1.49 -6.49
N GLY A 112 -7.98 -1.07 -6.21
CA GLY A 112 -6.76 -1.74 -6.63
C GLY A 112 -6.41 -2.97 -5.79
N VAL A 113 -5.14 -3.32 -5.85
CA VAL A 113 -4.57 -4.53 -5.23
C VAL A 113 -3.34 -4.14 -4.40
N CYS A 114 -3.13 -4.84 -3.29
CA CYS A 114 -1.91 -4.74 -2.51
C CYS A 114 -1.17 -6.09 -2.52
N ILE A 115 0.10 -6.07 -2.92
CA ILE A 115 0.98 -7.24 -3.02
C ILE A 115 1.90 -7.26 -1.80
N GLN A 116 1.90 -8.35 -1.05
CA GLN A 116 2.86 -8.58 0.02
C GLN A 116 4.11 -9.27 -0.51
N LEU A 117 5.26 -8.73 -0.15
CA LEU A 117 6.57 -9.27 -0.44
C LEU A 117 7.26 -9.68 0.86
N ASP A 118 7.84 -10.87 0.86
CA ASP A 118 8.77 -11.34 1.87
C ASP A 118 10.15 -10.75 1.58
N PHE A 119 10.66 -9.93 2.50
CA PHE A 119 11.92 -9.22 2.30
C PHE A 119 13.12 -10.15 2.16
N GLU A 120 13.14 -11.28 2.88
CA GLU A 120 14.27 -12.22 2.85
C GLU A 120 14.37 -12.95 1.50
N LYS A 121 13.27 -12.99 0.75
CA LYS A 121 13.19 -13.60 -0.57
C LYS A 121 13.35 -12.61 -1.72
N LEU A 122 13.53 -11.32 -1.44
CA LEU A 122 13.82 -10.34 -2.48
C LEU A 122 15.24 -10.54 -3.01
N ASN A 123 15.37 -10.64 -4.33
CA ASN A 123 16.67 -10.70 -4.98
C ASN A 123 17.32 -9.31 -5.01
N LEU A 124 18.09 -8.99 -3.96
CA LEU A 124 18.82 -7.73 -3.81
C LEU A 124 20.31 -7.84 -4.22
N SER A 125 20.64 -8.76 -5.13
CA SER A 125 22.03 -9.06 -5.54
C SER A 125 22.70 -7.99 -6.42
N ALA A 126 21.91 -7.19 -7.14
CA ALA A 126 22.41 -6.03 -7.88
C ALA A 126 22.96 -4.95 -6.91
N PRO A 127 23.79 -3.99 -7.38
CA PRO A 127 24.30 -2.89 -6.54
C PRO A 127 23.22 -1.85 -6.19
N LEU A 128 22.13 -2.32 -5.58
CA LEU A 128 20.96 -1.56 -5.20
C LEU A 128 21.23 -0.77 -3.93
N LEU A 129 20.57 0.38 -3.84
CA LEU A 129 20.49 1.13 -2.59
C LEU A 129 19.10 0.90 -2.00
N TYR A 130 19.02 0.42 -0.77
CA TYR A 130 17.71 0.21 -0.13
C TYR A 130 17.74 0.56 1.36
N GLY A 131 16.54 0.71 1.92
CA GLY A 131 16.35 1.02 3.33
C GLY A 131 15.03 1.76 3.63
N PRO A 132 14.70 1.87 4.92
CA PRO A 132 13.55 2.66 5.37
C PRO A 132 13.78 4.15 5.14
N VAL A 133 12.70 4.86 4.78
CA VAL A 133 12.69 6.31 4.67
C VAL A 133 12.63 6.94 6.07
N LYS A 134 13.46 7.96 6.28
CA LYS A 134 13.47 8.79 7.49
C LYS A 134 12.58 10.01 7.28
N TYR A 135 11.70 10.26 8.23
CA TYR A 135 10.82 11.43 8.19
C TYR A 135 11.34 12.51 9.13
N VAL A 136 11.50 13.73 8.62
CA VAL A 136 12.05 14.88 9.36
C VAL A 136 11.11 16.07 9.31
N LYS A 137 11.16 16.94 10.34
CA LYS A 137 10.30 18.13 10.41
C LYS A 137 10.65 19.18 9.35
N TYR A 138 11.92 19.27 8.99
CA TYR A 138 12.43 20.22 8.00
C TYR A 138 13.43 19.50 7.11
N LEU A 139 13.18 19.54 5.81
CA LEU A 139 14.13 19.04 4.81
C LEU A 139 15.21 20.09 4.53
N GLN A 140 16.41 19.61 4.27
CA GLN A 140 17.46 20.46 3.74
C GLN A 140 17.12 20.84 2.30
N HIS A 141 17.02 22.14 2.02
CA HIS A 141 16.58 22.62 0.70
C HIS A 141 17.61 22.37 -0.40
N SER A 142 18.90 22.49 -0.09
CA SER A 142 19.99 22.43 -1.06
C SER A 142 21.02 21.36 -0.72
N VAL A 143 21.47 20.66 -1.75
CA VAL A 143 22.60 19.73 -1.70
C VAL A 143 23.88 20.52 -1.96
N TYR A 144 24.83 20.50 -1.03
CA TYR A 144 26.13 21.13 -1.21
C TYR A 144 27.09 20.12 -1.86
N LEU A 145 27.60 20.43 -3.05
CA LEU A 145 28.59 19.58 -3.72
C LEU A 145 29.97 19.82 -3.13
N ASP A 146 30.71 18.76 -2.77
CA ASP A 146 32.09 18.89 -2.27
C ASP A 146 32.98 19.61 -3.31
N PRO A 147 33.83 20.58 -2.89
CA PRO A 147 34.72 21.33 -3.79
C PRO A 147 35.70 20.45 -4.57
N ASN A 148 35.97 19.22 -4.10
CA ASN A 148 36.88 18.27 -4.73
C ASN A 148 36.22 17.42 -5.83
N ILE A 149 34.90 17.49 -6.00
CA ILE A 149 34.20 16.78 -7.08
C ILE A 149 34.60 17.44 -8.41
N LYS A 150 35.11 16.63 -9.34
CA LYS A 150 35.56 17.12 -10.66
C LYS A 150 34.96 16.35 -11.84
N SER A 151 34.35 15.19 -11.59
CA SER A 151 33.89 14.29 -12.64
C SER A 151 32.52 13.66 -12.36
N ILE A 152 31.94 13.04 -13.39
CA ILE A 152 30.73 12.20 -13.26
C ILE A 152 30.96 11.03 -12.29
N ALA A 153 32.15 10.43 -12.28
CA ALA A 153 32.49 9.35 -11.38
C ALA A 153 32.46 9.82 -9.90
N ASP A 154 33.02 11.01 -9.64
CA ASP A 154 32.98 11.63 -8.31
C ASP A 154 31.53 11.94 -7.88
N LEU A 155 30.71 12.44 -8.80
CA LEU A 155 29.28 12.70 -8.56
C LEU A 155 28.51 11.43 -8.22
N MET A 156 28.72 10.33 -8.96
CA MET A 156 28.07 9.05 -8.66
C MET A 156 28.48 8.51 -7.29
N LYS A 157 29.77 8.63 -6.94
CA LYS A 157 30.28 8.27 -5.61
C LYS A 157 29.67 9.15 -4.52
N PHE A 158 29.57 10.46 -4.77
CA PHE A 158 28.94 11.42 -3.87
C PHE A 158 27.45 11.09 -3.65
N ILE A 159 26.70 10.82 -4.71
CA ILE A 159 25.27 10.49 -4.64
C ILE A 159 25.06 9.21 -3.82
N ARG A 160 25.84 8.15 -4.08
CA ARG A 160 25.76 6.89 -3.32
C ARG A 160 26.12 7.09 -1.85
N LYS A 161 27.16 7.88 -1.54
CA LYS A 161 27.56 8.23 -0.17
C LYS A 161 26.46 9.01 0.55
N ASN A 162 25.77 9.92 -0.14
CA ASN A 162 24.72 10.77 0.40
C ASN A 162 23.31 10.23 0.14
N LYS A 163 23.16 8.92 -0.12
CA LYS A 163 21.86 8.32 -0.47
C LYS A 163 20.77 8.67 0.54
N GLN A 164 21.12 8.70 1.84
CA GLN A 164 20.15 8.90 2.91
C GLN A 164 19.42 10.24 2.77
N THR A 165 20.16 11.32 2.54
CA THR A 165 19.61 12.67 2.40
C THR A 165 18.95 12.86 1.04
N LEU A 166 19.49 12.25 -0.01
CA LEU A 166 19.01 12.43 -1.39
C LEU A 166 17.77 11.62 -1.74
N PHE A 167 17.60 10.43 -1.15
CA PHE A 167 16.58 9.47 -1.56
C PHE A 167 15.86 8.78 -0.41
N PHE A 168 16.32 8.86 0.84
CA PHE A 168 15.69 8.18 1.97
C PHE A 168 15.27 9.14 3.08
N THR A 169 15.03 10.41 2.75
CA THR A 169 14.52 11.38 3.71
C THR A 169 13.33 12.12 3.12
N LYS A 170 12.23 12.20 3.88
CA LYS A 170 10.99 12.87 3.49
C LYS A 170 10.53 13.82 4.58
N ASP A 171 9.65 14.74 4.20
CA ASP A 171 8.96 15.59 5.16
C ASP A 171 8.04 14.76 6.07
N LYS A 172 7.90 15.19 7.33
CA LYS A 172 7.11 14.48 8.34
C LYS A 172 5.64 14.33 7.98
N SER A 173 5.09 15.21 7.13
CA SER A 173 3.72 15.10 6.62
C SER A 173 3.47 13.79 5.84
N TRP A 174 4.51 13.19 5.26
CA TRP A 174 4.44 11.91 4.53
C TRP A 174 4.72 10.68 5.41
N ALA A 175 4.91 10.85 6.72
CA ALA A 175 5.28 9.75 7.63
C ALA A 175 4.27 8.60 7.67
N GLY A 176 3.02 8.87 7.30
CA GLY A 176 1.99 7.86 7.22
C GLY A 176 2.22 6.81 6.12
N GLU A 177 3.10 7.03 5.15
CA GLU A 177 3.44 6.02 4.13
C GLU A 177 4.28 4.87 4.69
N ASN A 178 5.01 5.12 5.79
CA ASN A 178 5.93 4.19 6.44
C ASN A 178 6.81 3.45 5.42
N GLU A 179 7.48 4.23 4.58
CA GLU A 179 8.06 3.79 3.31
C GLU A 179 9.41 3.09 3.48
N PHE A 180 9.62 2.04 2.68
CA PHE A 180 10.88 1.40 2.39
C PHE A 180 11.17 1.56 0.89
N ARG A 181 12.36 2.02 0.56
CA ARG A 181 12.76 2.26 -0.83
C ARG A 181 13.82 1.27 -1.28
N ILE A 182 13.77 0.96 -2.57
CA ILE A 182 14.82 0.25 -3.30
C ILE A 182 15.13 1.09 -4.53
N LEU A 183 16.40 1.43 -4.75
CA LEU A 183 16.87 2.21 -5.89
C LEU A 183 17.86 1.43 -6.74
N SER A 184 17.78 1.66 -8.04
CA SER A 184 18.74 1.19 -9.03
C SER A 184 19.07 2.31 -10.02
N ASP A 185 20.33 2.41 -10.39
CA ASP A 185 20.83 3.26 -11.48
C ASP A 185 21.14 2.46 -12.77
N THR A 186 20.89 1.15 -12.75
CA THR A 186 21.26 0.21 -13.83
C THR A 186 20.13 -0.70 -14.27
N ALA A 187 19.21 -1.05 -13.36
CA ALA A 187 18.11 -1.96 -13.63
C ALA A 187 16.78 -1.20 -13.83
N ASP A 188 15.98 -1.67 -14.79
CA ASP A 188 14.63 -1.16 -15.02
C ASP A 188 13.57 -1.92 -14.21
N TYR A 189 13.88 -3.15 -13.78
CA TYR A 189 12.97 -4.02 -13.06
C TYR A 189 13.67 -4.76 -11.92
N LEU A 190 12.92 -5.04 -10.87
CA LEU A 190 13.27 -5.95 -9.79
C LEU A 190 12.45 -7.24 -9.95
N ASP A 191 13.12 -8.38 -9.93
CA ASP A 191 12.46 -9.69 -9.86
C ASP A 191 11.89 -9.92 -8.46
N ILE A 192 10.62 -10.30 -8.40
CA ILE A 192 9.89 -10.57 -7.16
C ILE A 192 9.23 -11.95 -7.15
N ALA A 193 9.55 -12.84 -8.10
CA ALA A 193 8.86 -14.13 -8.28
C ALA A 193 8.75 -14.94 -6.99
N ASP A 194 9.85 -15.10 -6.27
CA ASP A 194 9.92 -15.88 -5.03
C ASP A 194 9.49 -15.10 -3.79
N ALA A 195 9.34 -13.77 -3.91
CA ALA A 195 9.05 -12.89 -2.79
C ALA A 195 7.55 -12.69 -2.55
N ILE A 196 6.68 -12.88 -3.55
CA ILE A 196 5.24 -12.67 -3.36
C ILE A 196 4.69 -13.71 -2.38
N SER A 197 4.10 -13.25 -1.29
CA SER A 197 3.64 -14.12 -0.19
C SER A 197 2.14 -14.02 0.12
N CYS A 198 1.48 -12.95 -0.30
CA CYS A 198 0.03 -12.77 -0.13
C CYS A 198 -0.46 -11.65 -1.05
N ILE A 199 -1.71 -11.76 -1.51
CA ILE A 199 -2.43 -10.68 -2.19
C ILE A 199 -3.55 -10.17 -1.30
N TYR A 200 -3.73 -8.85 -1.28
CA TYR A 200 -4.75 -8.18 -0.50
C TYR A 200 -5.70 -7.38 -1.40
N LEU A 201 -6.97 -7.37 -1.00
CA LEU A 201 -8.07 -6.61 -1.59
C LEU A 201 -8.87 -5.90 -0.48
N THR A 202 -9.74 -4.97 -0.87
CA THR A 202 -10.67 -4.28 0.04
C THR A 202 -12.10 -4.85 -0.04
N GLU A 203 -12.42 -5.54 -1.14
CA GLU A 203 -13.72 -6.14 -1.42
C GLU A 203 -13.54 -7.65 -1.67
N TYR A 204 -14.57 -8.44 -1.36
CA TYR A 204 -14.52 -9.90 -1.50
C TYR A 204 -15.36 -10.44 -2.67
N ASP A 205 -16.25 -9.63 -3.23
CA ASP A 205 -17.20 -9.98 -4.28
C ASP A 205 -17.14 -9.05 -5.50
N SER A 206 -16.14 -8.16 -5.57
CA SER A 206 -15.94 -7.31 -6.75
C SER A 206 -15.46 -8.10 -7.96
N THR A 207 -15.65 -7.54 -9.16
CA THR A 207 -15.13 -8.11 -10.41
C THR A 207 -13.61 -8.28 -10.35
N GLU A 208 -12.89 -7.28 -9.85
CA GLU A 208 -11.45 -7.30 -9.68
C GLU A 208 -11.04 -8.44 -8.73
N CYS A 209 -11.75 -8.63 -7.62
CA CYS A 209 -11.50 -9.73 -6.70
C CYS A 209 -11.60 -11.10 -7.39
N LEU A 210 -12.69 -11.34 -8.12
CA LEU A 210 -12.92 -12.59 -8.84
C LEU A 210 -11.85 -12.84 -9.92
N LEU A 211 -11.40 -11.78 -10.60
CA LEU A 211 -10.33 -11.88 -11.59
C LEU A 211 -8.97 -12.14 -10.95
N VAL A 212 -8.67 -11.49 -9.82
CA VAL A 212 -7.44 -11.73 -9.04
C VAL A 212 -7.39 -13.18 -8.58
N GLU A 213 -8.48 -13.74 -8.06
CA GLU A 213 -8.52 -15.14 -7.64
C GLU A 213 -8.25 -16.11 -8.79
N LYS A 214 -8.88 -15.90 -9.95
CA LYS A 214 -8.62 -16.71 -11.15
C LYS A 214 -7.18 -16.59 -11.62
N LEU A 215 -6.62 -15.39 -11.59
CA LEU A 215 -5.27 -15.11 -12.08
C LEU A 215 -4.18 -15.65 -11.13
N VAL A 216 -4.39 -15.53 -9.83
CA VAL A 216 -3.47 -16.01 -8.79
C VAL A 216 -3.55 -17.52 -8.65
N ASN A 217 -4.74 -18.10 -8.86
CA ASN A 217 -4.99 -19.54 -8.90
C ASN A 217 -4.37 -20.29 -7.71
N ASP A 218 -4.67 -19.81 -6.50
CA ASP A 218 -4.23 -20.37 -5.22
C ASP A 218 -2.70 -20.50 -5.02
N VAL A 219 -1.88 -19.88 -5.89
CA VAL A 219 -0.40 -19.85 -5.76
C VAL A 219 0.04 -19.16 -4.47
N VAL A 220 -0.69 -18.12 -4.06
CA VAL A 220 -0.52 -17.46 -2.76
C VAL A 220 -1.90 -17.16 -2.16
N PRO A 221 -2.01 -17.00 -0.83
CA PRO A 221 -3.25 -16.60 -0.19
C PRO A 221 -3.77 -15.25 -0.70
N ILE A 222 -5.09 -15.14 -0.80
CA ILE A 222 -5.80 -13.90 -1.08
C ILE A 222 -6.65 -13.54 0.12
N LYS A 223 -6.45 -12.34 0.65
CA LYS A 223 -7.17 -11.85 1.83
C LYS A 223 -7.82 -10.52 1.54
N CYS A 224 -8.88 -10.20 2.27
CA CYS A 224 -9.50 -8.88 2.22
C CYS A 224 -9.50 -8.20 3.59
N ILE A 225 -9.41 -6.88 3.56
CA ILE A 225 -9.46 -6.04 4.74
C ILE A 225 -10.91 -5.82 5.12
N ARG A 226 -11.21 -6.03 6.40
CA ARG A 226 -12.51 -5.80 7.02
C ARG A 226 -12.30 -5.01 8.29
N TYR A 227 -13.37 -4.48 8.87
CA TYR A 227 -13.33 -3.80 10.15
C TYR A 227 -14.19 -4.58 11.15
N ASN A 228 -13.67 -4.81 12.35
CA ASN A 228 -14.42 -5.42 13.43
C ASN A 228 -15.29 -4.35 14.09
N GLU A 229 -16.59 -4.56 14.16
CA GLU A 229 -17.55 -3.62 14.76
C GLU A 229 -17.79 -3.89 16.26
N ARG A 230 -17.14 -4.91 16.85
CA ARG A 230 -17.50 -5.37 18.20
C ARG A 230 -16.79 -4.58 19.31
N ARG A 231 -17.63 -4.03 20.19
CA ARG A 231 -17.37 -3.23 21.42
C ARG A 231 -16.78 -1.84 21.14
N GLY A 232 -17.56 -0.81 21.46
CA GLY A 232 -17.13 0.59 21.41
C GLY A 232 -17.28 1.28 20.05
N ASN A 233 -17.82 0.61 19.03
CA ASN A 233 -18.03 1.16 17.68
C ASN A 233 -16.74 1.67 17.01
N PHE A 234 -15.61 1.00 17.26
CA PHE A 234 -14.33 1.31 16.62
C PHE A 234 -14.17 0.54 15.31
N ALA A 235 -13.71 1.20 14.25
CA ALA A 235 -13.35 0.54 12.99
C ALA A 235 -11.93 -0.05 13.07
N ILE A 236 -11.77 -1.17 13.77
CA ILE A 236 -10.45 -1.84 13.91
C ILE A 236 -10.23 -2.79 12.72
N PRO A 237 -9.17 -2.62 11.91
CA PRO A 237 -8.94 -3.46 10.74
C PRO A 237 -8.59 -4.90 11.13
N VAL A 238 -9.06 -5.85 10.33
CA VAL A 238 -8.77 -7.29 10.40
C VAL A 238 -8.67 -7.86 8.99
N LEU A 239 -7.80 -8.85 8.77
CA LEU A 239 -7.74 -9.56 7.49
C LEU A 239 -8.59 -10.82 7.55
N VAL A 240 -9.39 -11.07 6.53
CA VAL A 240 -10.15 -12.32 6.36
C VAL A 240 -9.74 -13.00 5.07
N ASP A 241 -9.90 -14.32 5.01
CA ASP A 241 -9.76 -15.06 3.76
C ASP A 241 -10.92 -14.69 2.82
N THR A 242 -10.58 -14.27 1.59
CA THR A 242 -11.53 -13.69 0.65
C THR A 242 -12.57 -14.69 0.17
N LYS A 243 -12.15 -15.90 -0.21
CA LYS A 243 -13.04 -16.94 -0.71
C LYS A 243 -13.94 -17.49 0.39
N LYS A 244 -13.38 -17.67 1.59
CA LYS A 244 -14.12 -18.13 2.77
C LYS A 244 -15.24 -17.15 3.14
N ILE A 245 -14.94 -15.85 3.22
CA ILE A 245 -15.97 -14.87 3.59
C ILE A 245 -17.07 -14.76 2.52
N ARG A 246 -16.71 -14.78 1.23
CA ARG A 246 -17.68 -14.76 0.13
C ARG A 246 -18.62 -15.97 0.23
N THR A 247 -18.06 -17.17 0.36
CA THR A 247 -18.84 -18.42 0.48
C THR A 247 -19.78 -18.38 1.69
N GLN A 248 -19.30 -17.89 2.84
CA GLN A 248 -20.13 -17.77 4.05
C GLN A 248 -21.31 -16.80 3.84
N LEU A 249 -21.08 -15.66 3.18
CA LEU A 249 -22.12 -14.69 2.91
C LEU A 249 -23.11 -15.16 1.85
N GLU A 250 -22.65 -15.87 0.82
CA GLU A 250 -23.52 -16.48 -0.20
C GLU A 250 -24.39 -17.59 0.39
N ALA A 251 -23.83 -18.45 1.23
CA ALA A 251 -24.59 -19.47 1.96
C ALA A 251 -25.64 -18.82 2.88
N ALA A 252 -25.29 -17.75 3.59
CA ALA A 252 -26.24 -17.01 4.42
C ALA A 252 -27.36 -16.36 3.60
N LYS A 253 -27.06 -15.77 2.43
CA LYS A 253 -28.04 -15.14 1.53
C LYS A 253 -28.99 -16.15 0.86
N SER A 254 -28.49 -17.35 0.57
CA SER A 254 -29.27 -18.41 -0.07
C SER A 254 -30.04 -19.29 0.92
N ASN A 255 -29.77 -19.16 2.23
CA ASN A 255 -30.47 -19.93 3.26
C ASN A 255 -31.95 -19.48 3.37
N PRO A 256 -32.92 -20.36 3.06
CA PRO A 256 -34.34 -20.04 3.12
C PRO A 256 -34.87 -19.87 4.55
N ASP A 257 -34.12 -20.29 5.57
CA ASP A 257 -34.48 -20.14 6.98
C ASP A 257 -33.81 -18.93 7.63
N ASN A 258 -33.01 -18.17 6.87
CA ASN A 258 -32.38 -16.96 7.38
C ASN A 258 -33.39 -15.82 7.48
N VAL A 259 -33.90 -15.62 8.69
CA VAL A 259 -34.83 -14.55 9.10
C VAL A 259 -34.40 -13.17 8.59
N LEU A 260 -33.09 -12.87 8.60
CA LEU A 260 -32.58 -11.56 8.14
C LEU A 260 -32.79 -11.34 6.63
N ASN A 261 -32.78 -12.40 5.81
CA ASN A 261 -33.07 -12.28 4.39
C ASN A 261 -34.52 -11.85 4.16
N TYR A 262 -35.47 -12.42 4.91
CA TYR A 262 -36.88 -12.01 4.84
C TYR A 262 -37.07 -10.54 5.26
N MET A 263 -36.40 -10.12 6.34
CA MET A 263 -36.44 -8.73 6.77
C MET A 263 -35.85 -7.80 5.71
N SER A 264 -34.68 -8.15 5.17
CA SER A 264 -33.96 -7.31 4.20
C SER A 264 -34.77 -7.12 2.91
N ASN A 265 -35.39 -8.19 2.39
CA ASN A 265 -36.23 -8.10 1.19
C ASN A 265 -37.46 -7.21 1.42
N GLN A 266 -38.18 -7.42 2.52
CA GLN A 266 -39.33 -6.59 2.90
C GLN A 266 -38.96 -5.12 3.13
N ALA A 267 -37.81 -4.86 3.77
CA ALA A 267 -37.32 -3.50 3.97
C ALA A 267 -36.98 -2.82 2.64
N LYS A 268 -36.35 -3.56 1.72
CA LYS A 268 -36.02 -3.07 0.37
C LYS A 268 -37.28 -2.75 -0.43
N GLU A 269 -38.28 -3.62 -0.43
CA GLU A 269 -39.56 -3.38 -1.10
C GLU A 269 -40.27 -2.14 -0.54
N HIS A 270 -40.35 -2.04 0.79
CA HIS A 270 -40.92 -0.88 1.46
C HIS A 270 -40.19 0.42 1.07
N TYR A 271 -38.86 0.44 1.15
CA TYR A 271 -38.06 1.58 0.70
C TYR A 271 -38.32 1.92 -0.78
N LEU A 272 -38.32 0.93 -1.67
CA LEU A 272 -38.52 1.16 -3.11
C LEU A 272 -39.90 1.76 -3.43
N SER A 273 -40.93 1.40 -2.65
CA SER A 273 -42.28 1.97 -2.81
C SER A 273 -42.37 3.44 -2.37
N LEU A 274 -41.50 3.88 -1.46
CA LEU A 274 -41.55 5.21 -0.84
C LEU A 274 -40.39 6.12 -1.23
N LYS A 275 -39.36 5.63 -1.94
CA LYS A 275 -38.11 6.36 -2.22
C LYS A 275 -38.27 7.73 -2.91
N ASN A 276 -39.42 7.97 -3.55
CA ASN A 276 -39.72 9.22 -4.26
C ASN A 276 -40.63 10.16 -3.45
N ASP A 277 -41.15 9.72 -2.31
CA ASP A 277 -41.92 10.55 -1.38
C ASP A 277 -41.01 10.98 -0.23
N ILE A 278 -40.59 12.24 -0.25
CA ILE A 278 -39.67 12.82 0.75
C ILE A 278 -40.29 12.98 2.14
N THR A 279 -41.61 12.84 2.26
CA THR A 279 -42.36 12.99 3.52
C THR A 279 -42.81 11.66 4.11
N ALA A 280 -42.80 10.59 3.31
CA ALA A 280 -43.14 9.25 3.78
C ALA A 280 -42.13 8.73 4.81
N SER A 281 -42.63 8.08 5.86
CA SER A 281 -41.79 7.36 6.81
C SER A 281 -41.18 6.13 6.15
N LEU A 282 -39.85 6.00 6.22
CA LEU A 282 -39.13 4.80 5.75
C LEU A 282 -39.04 3.70 6.81
N LEU A 283 -39.63 3.90 8.00
CA LEU A 283 -39.64 2.92 9.07
C LEU A 283 -40.72 1.86 8.79
N LYS A 284 -40.28 0.62 8.57
CA LYS A 284 -41.17 -0.53 8.53
C LYS A 284 -41.38 -1.08 9.94
N GLU A 285 -42.55 -0.84 10.51
CA GLU A 285 -42.89 -1.26 11.88
C GLU A 285 -43.07 -2.78 12.03
N TYR A 286 -43.57 -3.46 10.99
CA TYR A 286 -43.90 -4.88 11.04
C TYR A 286 -43.26 -5.66 9.90
N TYR A 287 -42.62 -6.78 10.25
CA TYR A 287 -42.06 -7.76 9.32
C TYR A 287 -42.82 -9.08 9.42
N THR A 288 -43.10 -9.70 8.28
CA THR A 288 -43.67 -11.05 8.22
C THR A 288 -42.56 -12.08 8.13
N PHE A 289 -42.76 -13.23 8.77
CA PHE A 289 -41.81 -14.34 8.77
C PHE A 289 -42.51 -15.62 8.32
N PRO A 290 -41.83 -16.52 7.60
CA PRO A 290 -42.39 -17.83 7.30
C PRO A 290 -42.74 -18.55 8.61
N LYS A 291 -43.87 -19.25 8.62
CA LYS A 291 -44.19 -20.17 9.72
C LYS A 291 -43.11 -21.26 9.73
N THR A 292 -42.41 -21.41 10.84
CA THR A 292 -41.42 -22.48 11.04
C THR A 292 -42.07 -23.83 10.70
N LYS A 293 -41.41 -24.61 9.85
CA LYS A 293 -41.73 -26.02 9.65
C LYS A 293 -41.24 -26.85 10.84
#